data_AF-A0A1L3MVB3-F1
#
_entry.id   AF-A0A1L3MVB3-F1
#
_cell.length_a   1.000
_cell.length_b   1.000
_cell.length_c   1.000
_cell.angle_alpha   90.00
_cell.angle_beta   90.00
_cell.angle_gamma   90.00
#
_symmetry.space_group_name_H-M   'P 1'
#
loop_
_entity.id
_entity.type
_entity.pdbx_description
1 polymer ?
#
loop_
_entity_poly.entity_id
_entity_poly.type
_entity_poly.pdbx_seq_one_letter_code
_entity_poly.pdbx_strand_id
1 'polypeptide(L)'
;MTNSLLITLALITIIIGALLLKNKIPDKLKPTAIMTVITCFAFFLYGAFTSPFVEKVVSRNLLPTSGEIMEQSDRKKNSLLDVPLLSQLPELPRGCEVTSLAMLLQYMGVNVGKLELAKKVDKDPTPYQKVNGQVFFGNPHVGFVGDMYDKSKPGYGVYHEPIKRLAESYLPDRIVNLTGQSFVQIEEALSEGSPVWVIVNATYKELPSHQFEEWQTPIGKITVTYHEHSVIITGYDENYVYVNDPLSNDKNKKIKKHEFRKAWEQMGKQAIKISTSKET
;
A
#
# COMPACT_ATOMS: atom_id res chain seq x y z
N MET A 1 -38.42 -24.97 12.80
CA MET A 1 -37.95 -26.02 13.73
C MET A 1 -37.20 -25.34 14.86
N THR A 2 -37.53 -25.57 16.13
CA THR A 2 -36.82 -24.86 17.24
C THR A 2 -35.38 -25.35 17.35
N ASN A 3 -34.45 -24.48 17.78
CA ASN A 3 -33.04 -24.86 17.97
C ASN A 3 -32.88 -26.09 18.89
N SER A 4 -33.79 -26.25 19.86
CA SER A 4 -33.84 -27.42 20.74
C SER A 4 -34.05 -28.72 19.97
N LEU A 5 -34.94 -28.74 18.96
CA LEU A 5 -35.25 -29.95 18.20
C LEU A 5 -34.09 -30.37 17.26
N LEU A 6 -33.37 -29.41 16.69
CA LEU A 6 -32.16 -29.67 15.89
C LEU A 6 -31.05 -30.32 16.74
N ILE A 7 -30.84 -29.82 17.96
CA ILE A 7 -29.83 -30.35 18.89
C ILE A 7 -30.20 -31.77 19.32
N THR A 8 -31.47 -32.02 19.63
CA THR A 8 -31.94 -33.37 20.00
C THR A 8 -31.75 -34.36 18.85
N LEU A 9 -32.08 -33.98 17.60
CA LEU A 9 -31.86 -34.83 16.42
C LEU A 9 -30.37 -35.11 16.18
N ALA A 10 -29.51 -34.11 16.33
CA ALA A 10 -28.06 -34.29 16.20
C ALA A 10 -27.50 -35.29 17.23
N LEU A 11 -27.92 -35.16 18.50
CA LEU A 11 -27.49 -36.06 19.57
C LEU A 11 -27.97 -37.50 19.33
N ILE A 12 -29.22 -37.69 18.91
CA ILE A 12 -29.75 -39.02 18.56
C ILE A 12 -28.93 -39.63 17.41
N THR A 13 -28.61 -38.84 16.38
CA THR A 13 -27.82 -39.30 15.23
C THR A 13 -26.42 -39.75 15.65
N ILE A 14 -25.76 -38.98 16.52
CA ILE A 14 -24.42 -39.30 17.06
C ILE A 14 -24.47 -40.58 17.91
N ILE A 15 -25.46 -40.72 18.78
CA ILE A 15 -25.60 -41.89 19.67
C ILE A 15 -25.83 -43.16 18.85
N ILE A 16 -26.76 -43.13 17.89
CA ILE A 16 -27.05 -44.29 17.03
C ILE A 16 -25.83 -44.62 16.14
N GLY A 17 -25.17 -43.61 15.58
CA GLY A 17 -23.93 -43.79 14.81
C GLY A 17 -22.81 -44.43 15.64
N ALA A 18 -22.61 -44.01 16.89
CA ALA A 18 -21.63 -44.60 17.79
C ALA A 18 -21.97 -46.05 18.17
N LEU A 19 -23.25 -46.39 18.34
CA LEU A 19 -23.70 -47.76 18.60
C LEU A 19 -23.50 -48.68 17.40
N LEU A 20 -23.71 -48.17 16.17
CA LEU A 20 -23.40 -48.87 14.92
C LEU A 20 -21.90 -49.16 14.79
N LEU A 21 -21.04 -48.16 15.02
CA LEU A 21 -19.58 -48.31 14.95
C LEU A 21 -19.05 -49.34 15.98
N LYS A 22 -19.65 -49.40 17.17
CA LYS A 22 -19.30 -50.38 18.21
C LYS A 22 -19.94 -51.75 18.00
N ASN A 23 -20.64 -51.96 16.88
CA ASN A 23 -21.34 -53.19 16.52
C ASN A 23 -22.35 -53.67 17.59
N LYS A 24 -22.90 -52.75 18.38
CA LYS A 24 -23.81 -53.02 19.50
C LYS A 24 -25.28 -53.16 19.07
N ILE A 25 -25.57 -53.04 17.78
CA ILE A 25 -26.91 -53.18 17.20
C ILE A 25 -27.05 -54.57 16.56
N PRO A 26 -28.11 -55.35 16.87
CA PRO A 26 -28.34 -56.67 16.28
C PRO A 26 -28.37 -56.60 14.74
N ASP A 27 -27.82 -57.62 14.06
CA ASP A 27 -27.65 -57.61 12.60
C ASP A 27 -28.95 -57.36 11.82
N LYS A 28 -30.07 -57.91 12.30
CA LYS A 28 -31.39 -57.72 11.68
C LYS A 28 -31.91 -56.27 11.72
N LEU A 29 -31.38 -55.44 12.61
CA LEU A 29 -31.81 -54.05 12.83
C LEU A 29 -30.85 -53.01 12.24
N LYS A 30 -29.66 -53.43 11.80
CA LYS A 30 -28.64 -52.53 11.21
C LYS A 30 -29.14 -51.74 9.99
N PRO A 31 -29.86 -52.33 9.02
CA PRO A 31 -30.32 -51.57 7.85
C PRO A 31 -31.25 -50.42 8.25
N THR A 32 -32.17 -50.68 9.19
CA THR A 32 -33.12 -49.68 9.72
C THR A 32 -32.40 -48.59 10.51
N ALA A 33 -31.41 -48.96 11.32
CA ALA A 33 -30.60 -48.01 12.08
C ALA A 33 -29.78 -47.09 11.16
N ILE A 34 -29.17 -47.63 10.10
CA ILE A 34 -28.44 -46.84 9.09
C ILE A 34 -29.39 -45.88 8.38
N MET A 35 -30.55 -46.35 7.93
CA MET A 35 -31.56 -45.50 7.27
C MET A 35 -31.98 -44.35 8.19
N THR A 36 -32.21 -44.64 9.47
CA THR A 36 -32.58 -43.63 10.48
C THR A 36 -31.50 -42.56 10.64
N VAL A 37 -30.23 -42.95 10.69
CA VAL A 37 -29.09 -42.01 10.77
C VAL A 37 -29.04 -41.10 9.54
N ILE A 38 -29.19 -41.67 8.34
CA ILE A 38 -29.18 -40.90 7.08
C ILE A 38 -30.35 -39.91 7.07
N THR A 39 -31.55 -40.35 7.43
CA THR A 39 -32.73 -39.48 7.46
C THR A 39 -32.57 -38.36 8.50
N CYS A 40 -32.15 -38.67 9.72
CA CYS A 40 -31.92 -37.65 10.75
C CYS A 40 -30.82 -36.67 10.34
N PHE A 41 -29.76 -37.14 9.69
CA PHE A 41 -28.69 -36.28 9.18
C PHE A 41 -29.18 -35.35 8.06
N ALA A 42 -30.01 -35.85 7.13
CA ALA A 42 -30.61 -35.03 6.08
C ALA A 42 -31.53 -33.94 6.67
N PHE A 43 -32.35 -34.26 7.67
CA PHE A 43 -33.17 -33.27 8.38
C PHE A 43 -32.33 -32.25 9.15
N PHE A 44 -31.21 -32.68 9.74
CA PHE A 44 -30.26 -31.78 10.39
C PHE A 44 -29.64 -30.80 9.38
N LEU A 45 -29.17 -31.28 8.22
CA LEU A 45 -28.63 -30.41 7.17
C LEU A 45 -29.66 -29.42 6.64
N TYR A 46 -30.90 -29.87 6.41
CA TYR A 46 -31.98 -28.99 5.98
C TYR A 46 -32.31 -27.92 7.03
N GLY A 47 -32.39 -28.31 8.30
CA GLY A 47 -32.61 -27.39 9.42
C GLY A 47 -31.46 -26.41 9.65
N ALA A 48 -30.21 -26.86 9.46
CA ALA A 48 -29.04 -26.00 9.54
C ALA A 48 -29.03 -24.98 8.40
N PHE A 49 -29.31 -25.42 7.16
CA PHE A 49 -29.35 -24.55 5.99
C PHE A 49 -30.46 -23.50 6.05
N THR A 50 -31.62 -23.87 6.62
CA THR A 50 -32.76 -22.97 6.81
C THR A 50 -32.71 -22.17 8.12
N SER A 51 -31.65 -22.31 8.91
CA SER A 51 -31.51 -21.58 10.17
C SER A 51 -31.28 -20.09 9.91
N PRO A 52 -31.96 -19.19 10.65
CA PRO A 52 -31.71 -17.75 10.58
C PRO A 52 -30.26 -17.37 10.83
N PHE A 53 -29.49 -18.22 11.53
CA PHE A 53 -28.06 -18.02 11.72
C PHE A 53 -27.25 -18.24 10.44
N VAL A 54 -27.53 -19.32 9.69
CA VAL A 54 -26.86 -19.59 8.41
C VAL A 54 -27.30 -18.60 7.35
N GLU A 55 -28.59 -18.25 7.32
CA GLU A 55 -29.10 -17.16 6.49
C GLU A 55 -28.36 -15.85 6.82
N LYS A 56 -28.22 -15.48 8.10
CA LYS A 56 -27.46 -14.29 8.52
C LYS A 56 -25.98 -14.35 8.13
N VAL A 57 -25.31 -15.50 8.23
CA VAL A 57 -23.89 -15.66 7.82
C VAL A 57 -23.73 -15.60 6.31
N VAL A 58 -24.62 -16.27 5.57
CA VAL A 58 -24.64 -16.26 4.10
C VAL A 58 -24.98 -14.87 3.58
N SER A 59 -25.98 -14.20 4.13
CA SER A 59 -26.27 -12.79 3.82
C SER A 59 -25.11 -11.87 4.17
N ARG A 60 -24.38 -12.11 5.27
CA ARG A 60 -23.19 -11.30 5.61
C ARG A 60 -22.02 -11.49 4.65
N ASN A 61 -21.95 -12.65 3.97
CA ASN A 61 -20.90 -12.98 3.00
C ASN A 61 -21.33 -12.77 1.53
N LEU A 62 -22.64 -12.70 1.24
CA LEU A 62 -23.21 -12.45 -0.09
C LEU A 62 -23.70 -11.00 -0.28
N LEU A 63 -23.88 -10.24 0.80
CA LEU A 63 -23.98 -8.79 0.70
C LEU A 63 -22.56 -8.26 0.45
N PRO A 64 -22.30 -7.58 -0.67
CA PRO A 64 -21.13 -6.74 -0.77
C PRO A 64 -21.17 -5.81 0.45
N THR A 65 -20.08 -5.74 1.20
CA THR A 65 -19.90 -4.70 2.21
C THR A 65 -20.30 -3.38 1.56
N SER A 66 -21.34 -2.73 2.10
CA SER A 66 -21.91 -1.50 1.54
C SER A 66 -20.91 -0.33 1.46
N GLY A 67 -19.69 -0.51 1.95
CA GLY A 67 -18.53 0.38 1.72
C GLY A 67 -17.82 0.18 0.38
N GLU A 68 -17.99 -0.93 -0.35
CA GLU A 68 -17.30 -1.17 -1.64
C GLU A 68 -18.11 -0.68 -2.86
N ILE A 69 -19.40 -0.36 -2.71
CA ILE A 69 -20.26 0.09 -3.83
C ILE A 69 -20.47 1.63 -3.83
N MET A 70 -19.91 2.37 -2.86
CA MET A 70 -19.98 3.83 -2.82
C MET A 70 -18.64 4.57 -3.07
N GLU A 71 -17.58 3.87 -3.47
CA GLU A 71 -16.27 4.48 -3.77
C GLU A 71 -15.96 4.46 -5.29
N GLN A 72 -16.96 4.69 -6.14
CA GLN A 72 -16.77 4.67 -7.60
C GLN A 72 -17.43 5.84 -8.34
N SER A 73 -17.59 7.00 -7.70
CA SER A 73 -18.40 8.10 -8.28
C SER A 73 -17.64 9.31 -8.83
N ASP A 74 -16.43 9.67 -8.38
CA ASP A 74 -15.82 10.98 -8.78
C ASP A 74 -14.49 10.89 -9.53
N ARG A 75 -13.95 9.69 -9.71
CA ARG A 75 -12.68 9.50 -10.41
C ARG A 75 -12.86 9.56 -11.93
N LYS A 76 -12.07 10.41 -12.60
CA LYS A 76 -11.99 10.49 -14.07
C LYS A 76 -11.44 9.18 -14.66
N LYS A 77 -11.75 8.87 -15.92
CA LYS A 77 -11.16 7.70 -16.61
C LYS A 77 -9.66 7.85 -16.85
N ASN A 78 -9.21 9.09 -17.02
CA ASN A 78 -7.82 9.48 -17.16
C ASN A 78 -7.65 10.90 -16.61
N SER A 79 -6.43 11.24 -16.24
CA SER A 79 -6.04 12.59 -15.86
C SER A 79 -4.59 12.81 -16.27
N LEU A 80 -4.26 14.01 -16.74
CA LEU A 80 -2.90 14.43 -17.01
C LEU A 80 -2.75 15.91 -16.64
N LEU A 81 -1.87 16.18 -15.69
CA LEU A 81 -1.63 17.50 -15.13
C LEU A 81 -0.38 18.12 -15.75
N ASP A 82 -0.41 19.42 -15.99
CA ASP A 82 0.72 20.17 -16.53
C ASP A 82 1.69 20.59 -15.42
N VAL A 83 2.42 19.62 -14.86
CA VAL A 83 3.41 19.85 -13.80
C VAL A 83 4.75 20.28 -14.42
N PRO A 84 5.45 21.30 -13.87
CA PRO A 84 6.80 21.63 -14.33
C PRO A 84 7.73 20.42 -14.22
N LEU A 85 8.64 20.25 -15.20
CA LEU A 85 9.72 19.26 -15.13
C LEU A 85 10.98 19.97 -14.66
N LEU A 86 11.60 19.45 -13.60
CA LEU A 86 12.87 19.92 -13.09
C LEU A 86 13.86 18.76 -13.05
N SER A 87 15.04 18.94 -13.64
CA SER A 87 16.14 17.99 -13.47
C SER A 87 16.80 18.21 -12.11
N GLN A 88 17.19 17.13 -11.41
CA GLN A 88 18.03 17.23 -10.21
C GLN A 88 19.49 17.57 -10.55
N LEU A 89 19.94 17.21 -11.76
CA LEU A 89 21.32 17.37 -12.21
C LEU A 89 21.58 18.77 -12.78
N PRO A 90 22.86 19.21 -12.78
CA PRO A 90 24.04 18.54 -12.19
C PRO A 90 24.17 18.70 -10.66
N GLU A 91 23.41 19.61 -10.04
CA GLU A 91 23.71 20.12 -8.70
C GLU A 91 23.37 19.16 -7.56
N LEU A 92 22.38 18.28 -7.75
CA LEU A 92 21.93 17.33 -6.72
C LEU A 92 21.97 15.89 -7.26
N PRO A 93 23.14 15.23 -7.27
CA PRO A 93 23.28 13.85 -7.74
C PRO A 93 22.41 12.83 -7.01
N ARG A 94 21.96 13.10 -5.78
CA ARG A 94 20.97 12.33 -5.01
C ARG A 94 19.82 13.20 -4.49
N GLY A 95 19.30 14.11 -5.30
CA GLY A 95 18.22 15.03 -4.89
C GLY A 95 16.87 14.74 -5.52
N CYS A 96 16.55 13.49 -5.83
CA CYS A 96 15.31 13.13 -6.52
C CYS A 96 14.07 13.54 -5.72
N GLU A 97 14.11 13.40 -4.40
CA GLU A 97 13.01 13.67 -3.47
C GLU A 97 12.73 15.17 -3.38
N VAL A 98 13.76 15.97 -3.12
CA VAL A 98 13.65 17.43 -3.00
C VAL A 98 13.38 18.09 -4.35
N THR A 99 13.84 17.50 -5.46
CA THR A 99 13.51 17.98 -6.81
C THR A 99 12.07 17.66 -7.19
N SER A 100 11.59 16.46 -6.84
CA SER A 100 10.18 16.11 -7.01
C SER A 100 9.26 16.94 -6.13
N LEU A 101 9.69 17.26 -4.90
CA LEU A 101 8.97 18.19 -4.02
C LEU A 101 8.96 19.61 -4.61
N ALA A 102 10.06 20.07 -5.21
CA ALA A 102 10.08 21.37 -5.91
C ALA A 102 9.04 21.41 -7.04
N MET A 103 8.93 20.34 -7.85
CA MET A 103 7.90 20.25 -8.89
C MET A 103 6.48 20.33 -8.32
N LEU A 104 6.21 19.63 -7.21
CA LEU A 104 4.93 19.65 -6.52
C LEU A 104 4.59 21.05 -5.97
N LEU A 105 5.54 21.69 -5.29
CA LEU A 105 5.35 23.03 -4.70
C LEU A 105 5.18 24.10 -5.78
N GLN A 106 5.96 24.06 -6.86
CA GLN A 106 5.82 24.98 -7.98
C GLN A 106 4.48 24.85 -8.68
N TYR A 107 3.99 23.62 -8.87
CA TYR A 107 2.64 23.39 -9.41
C TYR A 107 1.55 24.02 -8.53
N MET A 108 1.78 24.06 -7.21
CA MET A 108 0.87 24.69 -6.25
C MET A 108 1.09 26.21 -6.09
N GLY A 109 1.89 26.83 -6.97
CA GLY A 109 2.13 28.28 -7.00
C GLY A 109 3.21 28.76 -6.04
N VAL A 110 3.97 27.87 -5.40
CA VAL A 110 5.08 28.24 -4.51
C VAL A 110 6.36 28.39 -5.33
N ASN A 111 6.93 29.60 -5.34
CA ASN A 111 8.20 29.87 -6.01
C ASN A 111 9.40 29.40 -5.16
N VAL A 112 9.73 28.10 -5.24
CA VAL A 112 10.86 27.49 -4.55
C VAL A 112 11.63 26.55 -5.47
N GLY A 113 12.95 26.47 -5.29
CA GLY A 113 13.84 25.61 -6.08
C GLY A 113 14.42 24.42 -5.32
N LYS A 114 14.86 23.40 -6.07
CA LYS A 114 15.48 22.17 -5.54
C LYS A 114 16.66 22.44 -4.58
N LEU A 115 17.48 23.45 -4.86
CA LEU A 115 18.66 23.80 -4.04
C LEU A 115 18.28 24.39 -2.69
N GLU A 116 17.16 25.10 -2.61
CA GLU A 116 16.66 25.62 -1.35
C GLU A 116 16.09 24.49 -0.49
N LEU A 117 15.29 23.61 -1.09
CA LEU A 117 14.75 22.44 -0.42
C LEU A 117 15.86 21.49 0.06
N ALA A 118 16.90 21.27 -0.75
CA ALA A 118 18.08 20.49 -0.39
C ALA A 118 18.85 21.01 0.84
N LYS A 119 18.77 22.32 1.12
CA LYS A 119 19.36 22.94 2.31
C LYS A 119 18.47 22.82 3.54
N LYS A 120 17.15 22.80 3.34
CA LYS A 120 16.14 22.85 4.40
C LYS A 120 15.61 21.49 4.83
N VAL A 121 15.76 20.44 4.01
CA VAL A 121 15.33 19.09 4.39
C VAL A 121 16.10 18.64 5.63
N ASP A 122 15.39 18.04 6.59
CA ASP A 122 16.01 17.41 7.75
C ASP A 122 17.02 16.36 7.28
N LYS A 123 18.12 16.22 8.03
CA LYS A 123 19.17 15.24 7.75
C LYS A 123 19.30 14.27 8.91
N ASP A 124 19.52 13.01 8.61
CA ASP A 124 19.96 12.05 9.61
C ASP A 124 21.50 12.19 9.77
N PRO A 125 22.00 12.52 10.97
CA PRO A 125 23.43 12.78 11.18
C PRO A 125 24.27 11.50 11.32
N THR A 126 23.68 10.31 11.29
CA THR A 126 24.37 9.06 11.55
C THR A 126 25.42 8.78 10.46
N PRO A 127 26.70 8.60 10.81
CA PRO A 127 27.74 8.31 9.83
C PRO A 127 27.62 6.90 9.26
N TYR A 128 28.04 6.71 8.00
CA TYR A 128 28.13 5.39 7.40
C TYR A 128 29.27 4.58 8.03
N GLN A 129 28.96 3.36 8.46
CA GLN A 129 29.95 2.38 8.91
C GLN A 129 29.60 1.00 8.38
N LYS A 130 30.64 0.19 8.09
CA LYS A 130 30.48 -1.22 7.75
C LYS A 130 31.36 -2.07 8.65
N VAL A 131 30.72 -2.86 9.52
CA VAL A 131 31.40 -3.69 10.53
C VAL A 131 30.96 -5.13 10.33
N ASN A 132 31.91 -6.05 10.15
CA ASN A 132 31.65 -7.48 9.97
C ASN A 132 30.60 -7.80 8.89
N GLY A 133 30.59 -7.02 7.80
CA GLY A 133 29.65 -7.16 6.69
C GLY A 133 28.29 -6.49 6.90
N GLN A 134 27.98 -6.01 8.10
CA GLN A 134 26.75 -5.29 8.42
C GLN A 134 26.91 -3.78 8.23
N VAL A 135 25.91 -3.14 7.62
CA VAL A 135 25.89 -1.69 7.42
C VAL A 135 25.19 -1.01 8.59
N PHE A 136 25.82 0.03 9.11
CA PHE A 136 25.26 0.96 10.09
C PHE A 136 25.17 2.34 9.44
N PHE A 137 23.98 2.90 9.35
CA PHE A 137 23.79 4.22 8.74
C PHE A 137 22.52 4.90 9.27
N GLY A 138 22.20 6.07 8.73
CA GLY A 138 21.01 6.82 9.07
C GLY A 138 19.72 6.16 8.59
N ASN A 139 18.60 6.64 9.13
CA ASN A 139 17.27 6.18 8.75
C ASN A 139 16.56 7.25 7.88
N PRO A 140 16.13 6.91 6.65
CA PRO A 140 15.47 7.87 5.76
C PRO A 140 14.12 8.39 6.30
N HIS A 141 13.48 7.71 7.25
CA HIS A 141 12.29 8.20 7.95
C HIS A 141 12.61 9.36 8.93
N VAL A 142 13.86 9.48 9.38
CA VAL A 142 14.33 10.55 10.28
C VAL A 142 14.69 11.81 9.49
N GLY A 143 15.48 11.65 8.43
CA GLY A 143 15.97 12.73 7.58
C GLY A 143 16.76 12.17 6.40
N PHE A 144 17.25 13.05 5.53
CA PHE A 144 18.11 12.67 4.42
C PHE A 144 19.39 12.00 4.92
N VAL A 145 19.68 10.81 4.40
CA VAL A 145 20.80 9.97 4.84
C VAL A 145 22.01 10.15 3.92
N GLY A 146 23.09 10.69 4.48
CA GLY A 146 24.39 10.87 3.82
C GLY A 146 24.49 12.10 2.91
N ASP A 147 25.34 12.01 1.88
CA ASP A 147 25.68 13.15 1.02
C ASP A 147 24.80 13.23 -0.23
N MET A 148 24.05 14.34 -0.34
CA MET A 148 23.15 14.63 -1.47
C MET A 148 23.90 15.14 -2.72
N TYR A 149 25.07 15.75 -2.51
CA TYR A 149 25.79 16.57 -3.48
C TYR A 149 26.95 15.82 -4.14
N ASP A 150 27.56 14.86 -3.45
CA ASP A 150 28.77 14.17 -3.89
C ASP A 150 28.58 12.64 -3.94
N LYS A 151 28.56 12.08 -5.15
CA LYS A 151 28.42 10.64 -5.37
C LYS A 151 29.59 9.81 -4.85
N SER A 152 30.77 10.41 -4.65
CA SER A 152 31.93 9.71 -4.10
C SER A 152 31.80 9.43 -2.60
N LYS A 153 30.90 10.14 -1.91
CA LYS A 153 30.61 9.94 -0.49
C LYS A 153 29.39 9.04 -0.28
N PRO A 154 29.30 8.35 0.87
CA PRO A 154 28.12 7.59 1.25
C PRO A 154 26.87 8.49 1.27
N GLY A 155 25.79 8.03 0.65
CA GLY A 155 24.54 8.76 0.52
C GLY A 155 23.45 7.87 -0.01
N TYR A 156 22.22 8.18 0.39
CA TYR A 156 21.04 7.38 0.09
C TYR A 156 19.93 8.29 -0.41
N GLY A 157 19.11 8.80 0.51
CA GLY A 157 17.87 9.49 0.21
C GLY A 157 17.11 9.81 1.49
N VAL A 158 15.84 10.18 1.32
CA VAL A 158 14.91 10.57 2.39
C VAL A 158 13.50 10.06 2.10
N TYR A 159 12.78 9.62 3.13
CA TYR A 159 11.42 9.10 2.98
C TYR A 159 10.35 10.17 3.21
N HIS A 160 9.08 9.74 3.23
CA HIS A 160 7.96 10.65 3.20
C HIS A 160 7.83 11.55 4.45
N GLU A 161 8.26 11.14 5.65
CA GLU A 161 8.04 11.94 6.86
C GLU A 161 8.83 13.26 6.85
N PRO A 162 10.14 13.28 6.57
CA PRO A 162 10.88 14.54 6.48
C PRO A 162 10.45 15.39 5.28
N ILE A 163 10.07 14.76 4.17
CA ILE A 163 9.54 15.47 3.00
C ILE A 163 8.19 16.13 3.32
N LYS A 164 7.30 15.45 4.04
CA LYS A 164 6.04 16.04 4.51
C LYS A 164 6.31 17.25 5.39
N ARG A 165 7.18 17.11 6.40
CA ARG A 165 7.54 18.23 7.31
C ARG A 165 8.09 19.42 6.53
N LEU A 166 8.95 19.17 5.54
CA LEU A 166 9.48 20.22 4.69
C LEU A 166 8.38 20.89 3.86
N ALA A 167 7.49 20.11 3.23
CA ALA A 167 6.36 20.64 2.46
C ALA A 167 5.42 21.50 3.33
N GLU A 168 5.16 21.07 4.56
CA GLU A 168 4.31 21.76 5.54
C GLU A 168 4.85 23.16 5.87
N SER A 169 6.17 23.35 5.84
CA SER A 169 6.78 24.66 6.08
C SER A 169 6.49 25.71 4.98
N TYR A 170 6.03 25.27 3.79
CA TYR A 170 5.67 26.15 2.69
C TYR A 170 4.15 26.32 2.54
N LEU A 171 3.39 25.26 2.77
CA LEU A 171 1.94 25.23 2.62
C LEU A 171 1.32 24.53 3.85
N PRO A 172 1.26 25.22 5.00
CA PRO A 172 0.71 24.64 6.23
C PRO A 172 -0.75 24.24 6.03
N ASP A 173 -1.11 23.14 6.68
CA ASP A 173 -2.45 22.53 6.72
C ASP A 173 -2.98 22.05 5.37
N ARG A 174 -2.12 21.99 4.34
CA ARG A 174 -2.48 21.50 3.00
C ARG A 174 -1.84 20.18 2.62
N ILE A 175 -0.88 19.68 3.39
CA ILE A 175 -0.13 18.48 3.01
C ILE A 175 -0.87 17.23 3.48
N VAL A 176 -1.30 16.42 2.51
CA VAL A 176 -2.00 15.16 2.79
C VAL A 176 -1.03 14.00 2.56
N ASN A 177 -0.82 13.21 3.61
CA ASN A 177 -0.03 12.00 3.55
C ASN A 177 -0.88 10.83 3.04
N LEU A 178 -0.57 10.34 1.84
CA LEU A 178 -1.21 9.19 1.22
C LEU A 178 -0.40 7.90 1.44
N THR A 179 0.66 7.92 2.26
CA THR A 179 1.45 6.72 2.52
C THR A 179 0.58 5.59 3.08
N GLY A 180 0.73 4.40 2.49
CA GLY A 180 -0.01 3.20 2.87
C GLY A 180 -1.39 3.06 2.21
N GLN A 181 -1.90 4.12 1.57
CA GLN A 181 -3.18 4.10 0.88
C GLN A 181 -3.16 3.22 -0.38
N SER A 182 -4.33 2.99 -0.97
CA SER A 182 -4.46 2.27 -2.23
C SER A 182 -3.95 3.14 -3.39
N PHE A 183 -3.55 2.51 -4.50
CA PHE A 183 -3.21 3.25 -5.73
C PHE A 183 -4.42 4.03 -6.28
N VAL A 184 -5.63 3.57 -5.94
CA VAL A 184 -6.89 4.26 -6.18
C VAL A 184 -6.85 5.68 -5.58
N GLN A 185 -6.43 5.86 -4.33
CA GLN A 185 -6.33 7.19 -3.73
C GLN A 185 -5.35 8.14 -4.45
N ILE A 186 -4.33 7.59 -5.12
CA ILE A 186 -3.40 8.36 -5.98
C ILE A 186 -4.11 8.86 -7.24
N GLU A 187 -4.91 8.01 -7.89
CA GLU A 187 -5.67 8.35 -9.09
C GLU A 187 -6.81 9.35 -8.80
N GLU A 188 -7.40 9.30 -7.61
CA GLU A 188 -8.35 10.31 -7.13
C GLU A 188 -7.69 11.67 -6.94
N ALA A 189 -6.55 11.72 -6.25
CA ALA A 189 -5.77 12.95 -6.10
C ALA A 189 -5.46 13.60 -7.47
N LEU A 190 -5.06 12.78 -8.45
CA LEU A 190 -4.79 13.25 -9.82
C LEU A 190 -6.04 13.73 -10.54
N SER A 191 -7.20 13.13 -10.26
CA SER A 191 -8.50 13.53 -10.85
C SER A 191 -8.97 14.89 -10.32
N GLU A 192 -8.67 15.15 -9.05
CA GLU A 192 -8.90 16.41 -8.31
C GLU A 192 -7.90 17.52 -8.68
N GLY A 193 -6.90 17.22 -9.51
CA GLY A 193 -5.90 18.19 -9.94
C GLY A 193 -4.71 18.32 -9.00
N SER A 194 -4.46 17.37 -8.10
CA SER A 194 -3.22 17.33 -7.32
C SER A 194 -2.26 16.27 -7.89
N PRO A 195 -1.06 16.65 -8.36
CA PRO A 195 -0.01 15.68 -8.59
C PRO A 195 0.46 15.07 -7.27
N VAL A 196 1.12 13.92 -7.36
CA VAL A 196 1.48 13.11 -6.18
C VAL A 196 2.97 12.82 -6.17
N TRP A 197 3.66 13.27 -5.13
CA TRP A 197 5.06 12.91 -4.85
C TRP A 197 5.12 11.49 -4.28
N VAL A 198 6.05 10.65 -4.73
CA VAL A 198 6.20 9.27 -4.24
C VAL A 198 7.66 8.83 -4.10
N ILE A 199 7.89 7.80 -3.28
CA ILE A 199 9.10 6.96 -3.35
C ILE A 199 8.78 5.70 -4.18
N VAL A 200 9.66 5.38 -5.11
CA VAL A 200 9.63 4.20 -5.98
C VAL A 200 11.08 3.70 -6.14
N ASN A 201 11.33 2.82 -7.09
CA ASN A 201 12.68 2.51 -7.53
C ASN A 201 12.90 2.94 -8.98
N ALA A 202 14.15 3.21 -9.36
CA ALA A 202 14.53 3.77 -10.65
C ALA A 202 14.20 2.88 -11.87
N THR A 203 13.88 1.59 -11.66
CA THR A 203 13.46 0.68 -12.75
C THR A 203 11.95 0.73 -13.01
N TYR A 204 11.18 1.28 -12.07
CA TYR A 204 9.71 1.28 -12.05
C TYR A 204 9.08 -0.11 -12.13
N LYS A 205 9.81 -1.13 -11.68
CA LYS A 205 9.38 -2.54 -11.64
C LYS A 205 9.72 -3.13 -10.28
N GLU A 206 9.04 -4.21 -9.93
CA GLU A 206 9.38 -5.01 -8.75
C GLU A 206 10.82 -5.52 -8.86
N LEU A 207 11.61 -5.26 -7.82
CA LEU A 207 13.00 -5.69 -7.73
C LEU A 207 13.09 -7.05 -7.02
N PRO A 208 14.04 -7.92 -7.40
CA PRO A 208 14.28 -9.15 -6.66
C PRO A 208 14.91 -8.86 -5.29
N SER A 209 14.68 -9.74 -4.31
CA SER A 209 15.09 -9.54 -2.90
C SER A 209 16.59 -9.31 -2.71
N HIS A 210 17.45 -9.85 -3.59
CA HIS A 210 18.91 -9.67 -3.51
C HIS A 210 19.38 -8.25 -3.86
N GLN A 211 18.50 -7.38 -4.34
CA GLN A 211 18.78 -5.95 -4.56
C GLN A 211 18.45 -5.07 -3.35
N PHE A 212 18.05 -5.69 -2.24
CA PHE A 212 17.83 -5.03 -0.97
C PHE A 212 18.91 -5.43 0.04
N GLU A 213 19.24 -4.50 0.93
CA GLU A 213 20.13 -4.74 2.07
C GLU A 213 19.50 -4.24 3.37
N GLU A 214 19.83 -4.90 4.48
CA GLU A 214 19.41 -4.49 5.81
C GLU A 214 20.47 -3.57 6.44
N TRP A 215 20.04 -2.43 6.93
CA TRP A 215 20.85 -1.52 7.74
C TRP A 215 20.45 -1.59 9.20
N GLN A 216 21.44 -1.47 10.08
CA GLN A 216 21.21 -1.10 11.47
C GLN A 216 21.20 0.43 11.56
N THR A 217 20.09 1.00 12.03
CA THR A 217 19.98 2.44 12.30
C THR A 217 19.82 2.68 13.80
N PRO A 218 20.02 3.92 14.30
CA PRO A 218 19.82 4.22 15.71
C PRO A 218 18.40 3.92 16.22
N ILE A 219 17.40 3.86 15.33
CA ILE A 219 16.00 3.61 15.67
C ILE A 219 15.51 2.22 15.25
N GLY A 220 16.43 1.31 14.91
CA GLY A 220 16.11 -0.06 14.54
C GLY A 220 16.56 -0.43 13.13
N LYS A 221 16.21 -1.65 12.72
CA LYS A 221 16.56 -2.19 11.41
C LYS A 221 15.68 -1.59 10.32
N ILE A 222 16.26 -1.38 9.15
CA ILE A 222 15.53 -1.00 7.93
C ILE A 222 16.07 -1.78 6.74
N THR A 223 15.19 -2.14 5.82
CA THR A 223 15.54 -2.73 4.53
C THR A 223 15.49 -1.64 3.46
N VAL A 224 16.57 -1.46 2.72
CA VAL A 224 16.70 -0.43 1.69
C VAL A 224 17.26 -1.01 0.40
N THR A 225 17.14 -0.26 -0.70
CA THR A 225 17.78 -0.57 -1.98
C THR A 225 18.40 0.70 -2.56
N TYR A 226 19.60 0.63 -3.12
CA TYR A 226 20.21 1.77 -3.84
C TYR A 226 19.57 2.04 -5.20
N HIS A 227 18.53 1.28 -5.56
CA HIS A 227 17.61 1.65 -6.63
C HIS A 227 16.51 2.61 -6.16
N GLU A 228 16.46 2.99 -4.88
CA GLU A 228 15.55 4.02 -4.38
C GLU A 228 15.55 5.23 -5.31
N HIS A 229 14.35 5.75 -5.56
CA HIS A 229 14.15 6.91 -6.39
C HIS A 229 12.85 7.62 -6.01
N SER A 230 12.77 8.91 -6.31
CA SER A 230 11.56 9.69 -6.13
C SER A 230 11.17 10.43 -7.40
N VAL A 231 9.88 10.41 -7.67
CA VAL A 231 9.26 11.06 -8.82
C VAL A 231 7.97 11.74 -8.40
N ILE A 232 7.45 12.61 -9.26
CA ILE A 232 6.09 13.12 -9.15
C ILE A 232 5.20 12.46 -10.20
N ILE A 233 4.09 11.86 -9.76
CA ILE A 233 3.05 11.35 -10.64
C ILE A 233 2.22 12.53 -11.13
N THR A 234 2.14 12.67 -12.44
CA THR A 234 1.46 13.78 -13.14
C THR A 234 0.16 13.34 -13.80
N GLY A 235 -0.08 12.04 -13.93
CA GLY A 235 -1.31 11.55 -14.54
C GLY A 235 -1.41 10.04 -14.60
N TYR A 236 -2.54 9.57 -15.13
CA TYR A 236 -2.81 8.17 -15.40
C TYR A 236 -3.86 8.02 -16.51
N ASP A 237 -3.83 6.86 -17.17
CA ASP A 237 -4.93 6.34 -17.98
C ASP A 237 -5.24 4.91 -17.52
N GLU A 238 -6.02 4.12 -18.26
CA GLU A 238 -6.33 2.73 -17.89
C GLU A 238 -5.08 1.86 -17.65
N ASN A 239 -4.05 2.01 -18.47
CA ASN A 239 -2.90 1.10 -18.57
C ASN A 239 -1.59 1.69 -18.05
N TYR A 240 -1.51 3.02 -17.94
CA TYR A 240 -0.27 3.74 -17.69
C TYR A 240 -0.41 4.75 -16.57
N VAL A 241 0.73 5.03 -15.95
CA VAL A 241 0.97 6.19 -15.09
C VAL A 241 1.97 7.09 -15.80
N TYR A 242 1.80 8.39 -15.63
CA TYR A 242 2.67 9.43 -16.19
C TYR A 242 3.42 10.08 -15.05
N VAL A 243 4.73 10.24 -15.19
CA VAL A 243 5.58 10.84 -14.16
C VAL A 243 6.50 11.90 -14.75
N ASN A 244 6.84 12.90 -13.95
CA ASN A 244 8.05 13.69 -14.18
C ASN A 244 9.16 13.10 -13.30
N ASP A 245 10.18 12.58 -13.97
CA ASP A 245 11.35 11.92 -13.36
C ASP A 245 12.50 12.93 -13.31
N PRO A 246 13.02 13.30 -12.14
CA PRO A 246 14.06 14.33 -12.02
C PRO A 246 15.42 13.91 -12.61
N LEU A 247 15.60 12.64 -12.98
CA LEU A 247 16.76 12.14 -13.73
C LEU A 247 16.54 12.07 -15.24
N SER A 248 15.35 12.44 -15.73
CA SER A 248 14.97 12.41 -17.14
C SER A 248 14.64 13.80 -17.66
N ASN A 249 14.78 13.98 -18.98
CA ASN A 249 14.31 15.16 -19.69
C ASN A 249 12.93 14.94 -20.33
N ASP A 250 12.32 13.77 -20.14
CA ASP A 250 11.03 13.42 -20.71
C ASP A 250 9.91 13.84 -19.76
N LYS A 251 9.20 14.92 -20.12
CA LYS A 251 8.01 15.36 -19.39
C LYS A 251 6.89 14.34 -19.57
N ASN A 252 6.17 14.02 -18.48
CA ASN A 252 5.10 13.02 -18.47
C ASN A 252 5.55 11.67 -19.03
N LYS A 253 6.71 11.19 -18.58
CA LYS A 253 7.25 9.88 -18.93
C LYS A 253 6.23 8.79 -18.62
N LYS A 254 5.92 8.00 -19.65
CA LYS A 254 4.88 6.96 -19.62
C LYS A 254 5.43 5.65 -19.07
N ILE A 255 4.78 5.10 -18.05
CA ILE A 255 5.19 3.85 -17.38
C ILE A 255 3.97 2.93 -17.26
N LYS A 256 4.15 1.61 -17.46
CA LYS A 256 3.06 0.64 -17.29
C LYS A 256 2.57 0.68 -15.84
N LYS A 257 1.27 0.94 -15.66
CA LYS A 257 0.67 1.17 -14.34
C LYS A 257 0.88 -0.01 -13.39
N HIS A 258 0.69 -1.24 -13.89
CA HIS A 258 0.84 -2.43 -13.05
C HIS A 258 2.27 -2.65 -12.56
N GLU A 259 3.29 -2.33 -13.39
CA GLU A 259 4.69 -2.44 -13.01
C GLU A 259 5.04 -1.37 -11.96
N PHE A 260 4.64 -0.13 -12.23
CA PHE A 260 4.87 0.99 -11.33
C PHE A 260 4.21 0.77 -9.96
N ARG A 261 2.96 0.29 -9.95
CA ARG A 261 2.23 0.00 -8.72
C ARG A 261 2.98 -1.01 -7.87
N LYS A 262 3.47 -2.11 -8.44
CA LYS A 262 4.26 -3.11 -7.70
C LYS A 262 5.56 -2.51 -7.15
N ALA A 263 6.26 -1.70 -7.95
CA ALA A 263 7.48 -1.02 -7.52
C ALA A 263 7.23 -0.06 -6.35
N TRP A 264 6.15 0.74 -6.42
CA TRP A 264 5.74 1.66 -5.37
C TRP A 264 5.28 0.93 -4.10
N GLU A 265 4.51 -0.15 -4.25
CA GLU A 265 4.09 -1.00 -3.12
C GLU A 265 5.30 -1.63 -2.41
N GLN A 266 6.28 -2.12 -3.18
CA GLN A 266 7.52 -2.69 -2.66
C GLN A 266 8.36 -1.66 -1.87
N MET A 267 8.29 -0.38 -2.24
CA MET A 267 8.98 0.72 -1.55
C MET A 267 8.17 1.33 -0.39
N GLY A 268 7.11 0.64 0.06
CA GLY A 268 6.33 1.02 1.24
C GLY A 268 5.14 1.93 0.96
N LYS A 269 4.66 2.00 -0.28
CA LYS A 269 3.49 2.80 -0.69
C LYS A 269 3.58 4.28 -0.28
N GLN A 270 4.78 4.86 -0.32
CA GLN A 270 5.02 6.21 0.18
C GLN A 270 4.48 7.26 -0.79
N ALA A 271 3.64 8.18 -0.31
CA ALA A 271 3.01 9.17 -1.19
C ALA A 271 2.56 10.43 -0.44
N ILE A 272 2.71 11.59 -1.06
CA ILE A 272 2.26 12.88 -0.54
C ILE A 272 1.57 13.66 -1.66
N LYS A 273 0.42 14.28 -1.32
CA LYS A 273 -0.27 15.26 -2.18
C LYS A 273 -0.42 16.59 -1.45
N ILE A 274 -0.79 17.63 -2.18
CA ILE A 274 -1.18 18.93 -1.61
C ILE A 274 -2.64 19.19 -1.95
N SER A 275 -3.49 19.35 -0.93
CA SER A 275 -4.94 19.58 -1.14
C SER A 275 -5.15 20.82 -1.98
N THR A 276 -5.93 20.75 -3.07
CA THR A 276 -6.17 21.90 -3.97
C THR A 276 -7.14 22.92 -3.38
N SER A 277 -7.96 22.54 -2.40
CA SER A 277 -8.76 23.46 -1.60
C SER A 277 -7.95 24.02 -0.43
N LYS A 278 -8.10 25.32 -0.15
CA LYS A 278 -7.83 25.84 1.20
C LYS A 278 -9.03 25.44 2.04
N GLU A 279 -8.88 24.54 2.99
CA GLU A 279 -9.89 24.45 4.06
C GLU A 279 -9.88 25.81 4.78
N THR A 280 -10.98 26.55 4.67
CA THR A 280 -11.20 27.86 5.31
C THR A 280 -11.68 27.71 6.72
#